data_AF-A0A1Z8WXF1-F1
#
_entry.id   AF-A0A1Z8WXF1-F1
#
_cell.length_a   1.000
_cell.length_b   1.000
_cell.length_c   1.000
_cell.angle_alpha   90.00
_cell.angle_beta   90.00
_cell.angle_gamma   90.00
#
_symmetry.space_group_name_H-M   'P 1'
#
loop_
_entity.id
_entity.type
_entity.pdbx_description
1 polymer ?
#
loop_
_entity_poly.entity_id
_entity_poly.type
_entity_poly.pdbx_seq_one_letter_code
_entity_poly.pdbx_strand_id
1 'polypeptide(L)'
;MKPILGTYVTITVAAKTTLEKLIEVTEAGYKEIYRIHRLMSFHEPNSEITKLNLGASEKAIQISTDTLKVISTALEISKISNGTFDIACAGLMVKQKKLPDHGFTFSDEGNWNNIQLLNIDRRHRAVQS
;
A
#
# COMPACT_ATOMS: atom_id res chain seq x y z
N MET A 1 8.38 0.26 -20.72
CA MET A 1 7.49 1.20 -20.00
C MET A 1 6.16 0.51 -19.74
N LYS A 2 5.62 0.61 -18.53
CA LYS A 2 4.28 0.11 -18.15
C LYS A 2 3.57 1.16 -17.27
N PRO A 3 2.26 1.39 -17.43
CA PRO A 3 1.50 2.28 -16.56
C PRO A 3 1.10 1.55 -15.27
N ILE A 4 1.84 1.74 -14.18
CA ILE A 4 1.65 1.06 -12.90
C ILE A 4 1.97 2.00 -11.74
N LEU A 5 1.38 1.75 -10.57
CA LEU A 5 1.53 2.62 -9.38
C LEU A 5 1.09 4.09 -9.61
N GLY A 6 0.15 4.31 -10.54
CA GLY A 6 -0.32 5.66 -10.87
C GLY A 6 0.69 6.50 -11.68
N THR A 7 1.70 5.87 -12.27
CA THR A 7 2.72 6.54 -13.08
C THR A 7 3.20 5.63 -14.22
N TYR A 8 4.16 6.11 -15.01
CA TYR A 8 4.87 5.32 -16.01
C TYR A 8 6.19 4.80 -15.42
N VAL A 9 6.34 3.48 -15.37
CA VAL A 9 7.56 2.84 -14.89
C VAL A 9 8.37 2.28 -16.07
N THR A 10 9.66 2.56 -16.06
CA THR A 10 10.63 2.02 -17.01
C THR A 10 11.76 1.32 -16.25
N ILE A 11 12.08 0.10 -16.69
CA ILE A 11 13.22 -0.67 -16.22
C ILE A 11 14.25 -0.70 -17.36
N THR A 12 15.50 -0.35 -17.05
CA THR A 12 16.64 -0.45 -17.96
C THR A 12 17.63 -1.45 -17.38
N VAL A 13 18.00 -2.44 -18.18
CA VAL A 13 18.96 -3.49 -17.80
C VAL A 13 20.13 -3.52 -18.79
N ALA A 14 21.33 -3.76 -18.30
CA ALA A 14 22.53 -3.92 -19.11
C ALA A 14 23.44 -4.98 -18.48
N ALA A 15 23.81 -6.01 -19.25
CA ALA A 15 24.71 -7.07 -18.83
C ALA A 15 25.36 -7.75 -20.05
N LYS A 16 26.53 -8.36 -19.86
CA LYS A 16 27.18 -9.21 -20.87
C LYS A 16 26.50 -10.57 -20.95
N THR A 17 25.32 -10.63 -21.56
CA THR A 17 24.48 -11.83 -21.68
C THR A 17 23.61 -11.77 -22.94
N THR A 18 22.75 -12.75 -23.17
CA THR A 18 21.86 -12.79 -24.34
C THR A 18 20.66 -11.85 -24.17
N LEU A 19 20.06 -11.45 -25.29
CA LEU A 19 18.87 -10.58 -25.29
C LEU A 19 17.70 -11.24 -24.55
N GLU A 20 17.51 -12.55 -24.73
CA GLU A 20 16.46 -13.32 -24.08
C GLU A 20 16.59 -13.24 -22.56
N LYS A 21 17.82 -13.31 -22.03
CA LYS A 21 18.04 -13.20 -20.59
C LYS A 21 17.75 -11.79 -20.07
N LEU A 22 18.09 -10.76 -20.84
CA LEU A 22 17.75 -9.37 -20.50
C LEU A 22 16.23 -9.16 -20.46
N ILE A 23 15.50 -9.72 -21.42
CA ILE A 23 14.03 -9.67 -21.46
C ILE A 23 13.44 -10.41 -20.25
N GLU A 24 13.89 -11.62 -19.96
CA GLU A 24 13.41 -12.43 -18.83
C GLU A 24 13.54 -11.67 -17.50
N VAL A 25 14.72 -11.08 -17.23
CA VAL A 25 14.96 -10.32 -15.99
C VAL A 25 14.11 -9.05 -15.95
N THR A 26 13.94 -8.38 -17.09
CA THR A 26 13.08 -7.18 -17.19
C THR A 26 11.62 -7.52 -16.88
N GLU A 27 11.09 -8.60 -17.45
CA GLU A 27 9.72 -9.06 -17.19
C GLU A 27 9.54 -9.54 -15.73
N ALA A 28 10.56 -10.19 -15.15
CA ALA A 28 10.56 -10.52 -13.72
C ALA A 28 10.48 -9.26 -12.84
N GLY A 29 11.21 -8.20 -13.19
CA GLY A 29 11.13 -6.90 -12.52
C GLY A 29 9.74 -6.28 -12.60
N TYR A 30 9.14 -6.22 -13.81
CA TYR A 30 7.76 -5.72 -13.94
C TYR A 30 6.76 -6.57 -13.17
N LYS A 31 6.88 -7.91 -13.21
CA LYS A 31 6.00 -8.83 -12.48
C LYS A 31 5.97 -8.52 -10.98
N GLU A 32 7.12 -8.18 -10.40
CA GLU A 32 7.21 -7.83 -8.99
C GLU A 32 6.58 -6.47 -8.69
N ILE A 33 6.77 -5.48 -9.54
CA ILE A 33 6.10 -4.17 -9.39
C ILE A 33 4.59 -4.32 -9.52
N TYR A 34 4.10 -5.16 -10.43
CA TYR A 34 2.67 -5.50 -10.53
C TYR A 34 2.15 -6.20 -9.28
N ARG A 35 2.97 -7.04 -8.62
CA ARG A 35 2.60 -7.67 -7.35
C ARG A 35 2.41 -6.61 -6.27
N ILE A 36 3.38 -5.69 -6.11
CA ILE A 36 3.26 -4.57 -5.16
C ILE A 36 2.07 -3.67 -5.49
N HIS A 37 1.83 -3.36 -6.76
CA HIS A 37 0.68 -2.57 -7.18
C HIS A 37 -0.65 -3.20 -6.76
N ARG A 38 -0.82 -4.53 -6.91
CA ARG A 38 -2.01 -5.24 -6.44
C ARG A 38 -2.16 -5.23 -4.92
N LEU A 39 -1.09 -5.08 -4.16
CA LEU A 39 -1.17 -4.94 -2.71
C LEU A 39 -1.57 -3.51 -2.33
N MET A 40 -0.92 -2.51 -2.92
CA MET A 40 -0.88 -1.15 -2.37
C MET A 40 -1.71 -0.11 -3.14
N SER A 41 -2.29 -0.46 -4.29
CA SER A 41 -3.08 0.50 -5.05
C SER A 41 -4.39 0.83 -4.35
N PHE A 42 -4.51 2.06 -3.87
CA PHE A 42 -5.77 2.57 -3.35
C PHE A 42 -6.88 2.58 -4.41
N HIS A 43 -6.53 2.78 -5.69
CA HIS A 43 -7.51 2.90 -6.77
C HIS A 43 -8.07 1.55 -7.24
N GLU A 44 -7.41 0.45 -6.88
CA GLU A 44 -7.84 -0.88 -7.27
C GLU A 44 -8.81 -1.45 -6.22
N PRO A 45 -10.05 -1.78 -6.57
CA PRO A 45 -11.06 -2.24 -5.61
C PRO A 45 -10.67 -3.57 -4.94
N ASN A 46 -9.84 -4.37 -5.61
CA ASN A 46 -9.42 -5.69 -5.15
C ASN A 46 -8.08 -5.69 -4.41
N SER A 47 -7.46 -4.53 -4.19
CA SER A 47 -6.16 -4.44 -3.54
C SER A 47 -6.20 -4.83 -2.06
N GLU A 48 -5.04 -5.17 -1.50
CA GLU A 48 -4.93 -5.46 -0.07
C GLU A 48 -5.23 -4.22 0.77
N ILE A 49 -4.80 -3.02 0.35
CA ILE A 49 -5.14 -1.75 1.03
C ILE A 49 -6.64 -1.45 0.99
N THR A 50 -7.32 -1.65 -0.14
CA THR A 50 -8.78 -1.43 -0.19
C THR A 50 -9.52 -2.36 0.76
N LYS A 51 -9.13 -3.64 0.82
CA LYS A 51 -9.69 -4.62 1.76
C LYS A 51 -9.37 -4.28 3.21
N LEU A 52 -8.18 -3.75 3.48
CA LEU A 52 -7.79 -3.28 4.80
C LEU A 52 -8.71 -2.13 5.23
N ASN A 53 -8.82 -1.07 4.42
CA ASN A 53 -9.63 0.10 4.73
C ASN A 53 -11.11 -0.25 4.96
N LEU A 54 -11.65 -1.21 4.19
CA LEU A 54 -13.03 -1.66 4.32
C LEU A 54 -13.32 -2.42 5.63
N GLY A 55 -12.33 -3.08 6.23
CA GLY A 55 -12.56 -4.01 7.35
C GLY A 55 -11.84 -3.67 8.65
N ALA A 56 -10.85 -2.77 8.63
CA ALA A 56 -9.96 -2.52 9.76
C ALA A 56 -10.64 -1.84 10.96
N SER A 57 -11.77 -1.16 10.73
CA SER A 57 -12.59 -0.52 11.78
C SER A 57 -13.41 -1.53 12.57
N GLU A 58 -13.70 -2.70 12.01
CA GLU A 58 -14.49 -3.74 12.68
C GLU A 58 -13.61 -4.81 13.34
N LYS A 59 -12.49 -5.15 12.71
CA LYS A 59 -11.61 -6.24 13.17
C LYS A 59 -10.20 -6.11 12.62
N ALA A 60 -9.28 -6.79 13.27
CA ALA A 60 -7.92 -6.95 12.75
C ALA A 60 -7.92 -7.69 11.40
N ILE A 61 -7.31 -7.08 10.39
CA ILE A 61 -7.20 -7.62 9.02
C ILE A 61 -5.78 -8.10 8.77
N GLN A 62 -5.65 -9.35 8.31
CA GLN A 62 -4.34 -9.91 7.96
C GLN A 62 -3.82 -9.28 6.68
N ILE A 63 -2.55 -8.86 6.70
CA ILE A 63 -1.89 -8.22 5.58
C ILE A 63 -0.59 -8.95 5.23
N SER A 64 -0.12 -8.77 4.00
CA SER A 64 1.16 -9.30 3.54
C SER A 64 2.33 -8.66 4.31
N THR A 65 3.47 -9.36 4.33
CA THR A 65 4.70 -8.85 4.95
C THR A 65 5.17 -7.54 4.33
N ASP A 66 4.95 -7.32 3.03
CA ASP A 66 5.37 -6.09 2.37
C ASP A 66 4.47 -4.91 2.74
N THR A 67 3.16 -5.12 2.79
CA THR A 67 2.22 -4.10 3.29
C THR A 67 2.50 -3.78 4.75
N LEU A 68 2.79 -4.78 5.57
CA LEU A 68 3.19 -4.56 6.96
C LEU A 68 4.44 -3.69 7.06
N LYS A 69 5.49 -3.99 6.28
CA LYS A 69 6.73 -3.19 6.26
C LYS A 69 6.43 -1.75 5.87
N VAL A 70 5.66 -1.52 4.80
CA VAL A 70 5.32 -0.18 4.34
C VAL A 70 4.52 0.58 5.38
N ILE A 71 3.48 -0.02 5.97
CA ILE A 71 2.69 0.62 7.02
C ILE A 71 3.57 0.91 8.25
N SER A 72 4.42 -0.03 8.66
CA SER A 72 5.31 0.16 9.81
C SER A 72 6.25 1.36 9.60
N THR A 73 6.92 1.42 8.44
CA THR A 73 7.79 2.55 8.08
C THR A 73 7.00 3.85 8.00
N ALA A 74 5.80 3.82 7.42
CA ALA A 74 4.95 5.00 7.32
C ALA A 74 4.54 5.55 8.69
N LEU A 75 4.17 4.68 9.64
CA LEU A 75 3.84 5.07 11.01
C LEU A 75 5.04 5.66 11.75
N GLU A 76 6.25 5.13 11.51
CA GLU A 76 7.49 5.71 12.03
C GLU A 76 7.70 7.14 11.49
N ILE A 77 7.53 7.34 10.18
CA ILE A 77 7.62 8.67 9.55
C ILE A 77 6.52 9.60 10.09
N SER A 78 5.29 9.12 10.28
CA SER A 78 4.21 9.91 10.88
C SER A 78 4.56 10.39 12.27
N LYS A 79 5.15 9.51 13.10
CA LYS A 79 5.61 9.85 14.44
C LYS A 79 6.73 10.90 14.42
N ILE A 80 7.77 10.68 13.62
CA ILE A 80 8.93 11.61 13.52
C ILE A 80 8.51 12.98 12.98
N SER A 81 7.53 13.01 12.08
CA SER A 81 7.00 14.24 11.49
C SER A 81 5.89 14.90 12.32
N ASN A 82 5.57 14.36 13.50
CA ASN A 82 4.49 14.81 14.38
C ASN A 82 3.14 14.96 13.63
N GLY A 83 2.82 13.98 12.78
CA GLY A 83 1.59 13.94 11.97
C GLY A 83 1.59 14.80 10.71
N THR A 84 2.70 15.48 10.36
CA THR A 84 2.79 16.18 9.07
C THR A 84 2.69 15.21 7.90
N PHE A 85 3.27 14.01 8.05
CA PHE A 85 3.00 12.87 7.18
C PHE A 85 1.98 11.96 7.86
N ASP A 86 0.82 11.73 7.23
CA ASP A 86 -0.25 10.89 7.79
C ASP A 86 -0.85 9.97 6.71
N ILE A 87 -0.72 8.66 6.91
CA ILE A 87 -1.26 7.64 6.00
C ILE A 87 -2.76 7.37 6.19
N ALA A 88 -3.36 7.83 7.29
CA ALA A 88 -4.80 7.74 7.55
C ALA A 88 -5.60 8.87 6.90
N CYS A 89 -4.98 9.72 6.07
CA CYS A 89 -5.64 10.86 5.42
C CYS A 89 -6.64 10.50 4.30
N ALA A 90 -6.75 9.23 3.93
CA ALA A 90 -7.53 8.77 2.77
C ALA A 90 -9.02 9.20 2.82
N GLY A 91 -9.65 9.15 4.00
CA GLY A 91 -11.04 9.58 4.18
C GLY A 91 -11.28 11.04 3.77
N LEU A 92 -10.38 11.95 4.21
CA LEU A 92 -10.43 13.35 3.81
C LEU A 92 -10.22 13.52 2.30
N MET A 93 -9.34 12.72 1.69
CA MET A 93 -9.10 12.77 0.25
C MET A 93 -10.31 12.27 -0.55
N VAL A 94 -11.04 11.27 -0.07
CA VAL A 94 -12.31 10.82 -0.67
C VAL A 94 -13.39 11.90 -0.54
N LYS A 95 -13.55 12.51 0.64
CA LYS A 95 -14.47 13.65 0.87
C LYS A 95 -14.20 14.81 -0.09
N GLN A 96 -12.92 15.05 -0.41
CA GLN A 96 -12.48 16.06 -1.37
C GLN A 96 -12.54 15.62 -2.85
N LYS A 97 -13.02 14.40 -3.15
CA LYS A 97 -13.07 13.79 -4.49
C LYS A 97 -11.70 13.65 -5.18
N LYS A 98 -10.63 13.55 -4.39
CA LYS A 98 -9.25 13.32 -4.88
C LYS A 98 -8.90 11.84 -5.00
N LEU A 99 -9.61 10.99 -4.26
CA LEU A 99 -9.50 9.54 -4.31
C LEU A 99 -10.86 8.91 -4.62
N PRO A 100 -10.90 7.72 -5.25
CA PRO A 100 -12.15 7.00 -5.47
C PRO A 100 -12.77 6.59 -4.13
N ASP A 101 -14.10 6.64 -4.07
CA ASP A 101 -14.83 6.13 -2.91
C ASP A 101 -15.06 4.62 -3.09
N HIS A 102 -14.42 3.83 -2.23
CA HIS A 102 -14.60 2.38 -2.18
C HIS A 102 -15.58 1.93 -1.09
N GLY A 103 -16.22 2.87 -0.38
CA GLY A 103 -17.25 2.58 0.63
C GLY A 103 -16.69 2.21 2.01
N PHE A 104 -15.44 2.57 2.32
CA PHE A 104 -14.87 2.38 3.65
C PHE A 104 -15.32 3.49 4.60
N THR A 105 -15.42 3.16 5.89
CA THR A 105 -15.79 4.13 6.94
C THR A 105 -14.56 4.91 7.40
N PHE A 106 -14.74 6.20 7.69
CA PHE A 106 -13.68 7.06 8.22
C PHE A 106 -14.26 8.16 9.11
N SER A 107 -13.44 8.67 10.02
CA SER A 107 -13.73 9.82 10.87
C SER A 107 -12.96 11.06 10.38
N ASP A 108 -13.54 12.24 10.54
CA ASP A 108 -12.83 13.51 10.29
C ASP A 108 -11.67 13.73 11.30
N GLU A 109 -11.67 13.01 12.43
CA GLU A 109 -10.62 13.05 13.47
C GLU A 109 -9.59 11.91 13.34
N GLY A 110 -9.82 10.98 12.41
CA GLY A 110 -8.95 9.82 12.20
C GLY A 110 -7.56 10.22 11.71
N ASN A 111 -6.52 9.73 12.39
CA ASN A 111 -5.13 10.01 12.09
C ASN A 111 -4.25 8.77 12.28
N TRP A 112 -2.97 8.86 11.97
CA TRP A 112 -2.03 7.74 12.05
C TRP A 112 -1.97 7.06 13.44
N ASN A 113 -2.25 7.77 14.55
CA ASN A 113 -2.26 7.19 15.90
C ASN A 113 -3.39 6.17 16.11
N ASN A 114 -4.40 6.19 15.24
CA ASN A 114 -5.51 5.26 15.25
C ASN A 114 -5.13 3.90 14.63
N ILE A 115 -3.96 3.78 13.99
CA ILE A 115 -3.53 2.54 13.36
C ILE A 115 -2.69 1.72 14.36
N GLN A 116 -3.13 0.50 14.63
CA GLN A 116 -2.44 -0.45 15.51
C GLN A 116 -1.99 -1.68 14.73
N LEU A 117 -0.70 -1.99 14.82
CA LEU A 117 -0.12 -3.21 14.28
C LEU A 117 -0.08 -4.28 15.37
N LEU A 118 -0.79 -5.38 15.15
CA LEU A 118 -0.86 -6.47 16.11
C LEU A 118 0.10 -7.59 15.71
N ASN A 119 1.03 -7.90 16.62
CA ASN A 119 1.96 -9.00 16.45
C ASN A 119 1.32 -10.29 16.99
N ILE A 120 0.46 -10.89 16.18
CA ILE A 120 -0.19 -12.17 16.50
C ILE A 120 0.70 -13.27 15.92
N ASP A 121 1.24 -14.09 16.80
CA ASP A 121 2.19 -15.15 16.47
C ASP A 121 1.73 -15.95 15.24
N ARG A 122 2.56 -15.92 14.20
CA ARG A 122 2.35 -16.51 12.86
C ARG A 122 1.05 -16.14 12.13
N ARG A 123 0.77 -14.84 11.91
CA ARG A 123 0.20 -14.22 10.67
C ARG A 123 -0.28 -12.78 10.98
N HIS A 124 0.50 -11.77 10.58
CA HIS A 124 0.36 -10.36 10.94
C HIS A 124 -0.97 -9.69 10.53
N ARG A 125 -1.58 -8.87 11.41
CA ARG A 125 -2.79 -8.09 11.13
C ARG A 125 -2.66 -6.61 11.54
N ALA A 126 -3.36 -5.71 10.84
CA ALA A 126 -3.51 -4.29 11.21
C ALA A 126 -4.97 -3.95 11.57
N VAL A 127 -5.15 -3.03 12.53
CA VAL A 127 -6.44 -2.46 12.99
C VAL A 127 -6.36 -0.93 12.84
N GLN A 128 -7.45 -0.30 12.45
CA GLN A 128 -7.59 1.17 12.46
C GLN A 128 -8.80 1.49 13.35
N SER A 129 -8.59 2.15 14.48
CA SER A 129 -9.61 2.48 15.49
C SER A 129 -10.13 3.91 15.36
#